data_AF-A0AAJ8MQ69-F1
#
_entry.id   AF-A0AAJ8MQ69-F1
#
_cell.length_a   1.000
_cell.length_b   1.000
_cell.length_c   1.000
_cell.angle_alpha   90.00
_cell.angle_beta   90.00
_cell.angle_gamma   90.00
#
_symmetry.space_group_name_H-M   'P 1'
#
loop_
_entity.id
_entity.type
_entity.pdbx_description
1 polymer ?
#
loop_
_entity_poly.entity_id
_entity_poly.type
_entity_poly.pdbx_seq_one_letter_code
_entity_poly.pdbx_strand_id
1 'polypeptide(L)'
;MSGSGQGKVPSTETASKPEVEIISSLLAHPLLQDPKFVATAGGLVVLLLFLSFFRTSKKTSRRSGPTTVLLVGPSDGGKTSIFANLVHNSYPQTHTSIQPSITTFPSSSPFNDGQTKQVRLIDIPGHPRLRDELKKYIKDASAVVFVVDIQALVRNAAAIAEELPPILIALSNISVAQNLIEPLKLQILAHKTDLLARSTSPSLKSPPDIPESSISTARDRVKSILTREMDRMKSARGGSGGKIESMGKVSGGASAGFFARLFGSGGGAVEGEEGEGEDESLIWGGKGQFDWNDIEGLEISFGASGLGSVSEGKEKGEREVGNGLDEVKSFIWDA
;
A
#
# COMPACT_ATOMS: atom_id res chain seq x y z
N MET A 1 -83.04 20.96 43.86
CA MET A 1 -81.70 20.44 44.17
C MET A 1 -80.69 21.21 43.34
N SER A 2 -79.63 21.70 43.99
CA SER A 2 -78.27 21.99 43.47
C SER A 2 -78.16 22.64 42.08
N GLY A 3 -77.63 23.84 41.90
CA GLY A 3 -76.35 24.31 42.43
C GLY A 3 -75.46 24.76 41.25
N SER A 4 -75.27 26.08 41.15
CA SER A 4 -74.00 26.80 40.93
C SER A 4 -73.01 26.34 39.85
N GLY A 5 -72.55 27.30 39.02
CA GLY A 5 -71.28 27.16 38.31
C GLY A 5 -71.00 28.29 37.32
N GLN A 6 -70.10 29.20 37.71
CA GLN A 6 -69.59 30.33 36.94
C GLN A 6 -68.83 29.90 35.67
N GLY A 7 -68.70 30.82 34.70
CA GLY A 7 -67.69 30.73 33.65
C GLY A 7 -67.54 32.05 32.89
N LYS A 8 -66.40 32.71 33.08
CA LYS A 8 -65.99 34.01 32.53
C LYS A 8 -65.12 33.78 31.26
N VAL A 9 -64.76 34.90 30.60
CA VAL A 9 -63.62 35.18 29.70
C VAL A 9 -63.82 34.95 28.16
N PRO A 10 -63.00 35.56 27.25
CA PRO A 10 -63.35 36.79 26.52
C PRO A 10 -63.06 36.76 25.00
N SER A 11 -63.36 37.89 24.33
CA SER A 11 -62.70 38.50 23.15
C SER A 11 -62.00 37.65 22.08
N THR A 12 -62.63 37.59 20.91
CA THR A 12 -61.95 37.42 19.60
C THR A 12 -61.71 38.78 18.93
N GLU A 13 -60.64 38.81 18.14
CA GLU A 13 -60.22 39.85 17.16
C GLU A 13 -59.35 41.01 17.64
N THR A 14 -58.04 40.88 17.39
CA THR A 14 -57.29 41.92 16.65
C THR A 14 -56.07 41.30 15.97
N ALA A 15 -55.92 41.63 14.69
CA ALA A 15 -54.87 41.17 13.79
C ALA A 15 -53.51 41.81 14.07
N SER A 16 -52.42 41.09 13.82
CA SER A 16 -51.12 41.68 13.53
C SER A 16 -50.30 40.82 12.56
N LYS A 17 -50.10 41.33 11.34
CA LYS A 17 -48.99 40.93 10.43
C LYS A 17 -47.71 41.54 11.00
N PRO A 18 -46.67 40.74 11.27
CA PRO A 18 -45.35 41.09 10.72
C PRO A 18 -44.41 39.86 10.58
N GLU A 19 -44.27 39.31 9.38
CA GLU A 19 -43.25 38.26 9.13
C GLU A 19 -42.33 38.56 7.93
N VAL A 20 -42.70 39.53 7.07
CA VAL A 20 -41.97 39.82 5.82
C VAL A 20 -40.86 40.86 5.99
N GLU A 21 -40.86 41.66 7.07
CA GLU A 21 -39.82 42.67 7.32
C GLU A 21 -38.51 42.09 7.87
N ILE A 22 -38.55 40.88 8.45
CA ILE A 22 -37.38 40.28 9.14
C ILE A 22 -36.33 39.78 8.13
N ILE A 23 -36.76 39.27 6.97
CA ILE A 23 -35.84 38.79 5.92
C ILE A 23 -35.21 39.98 5.18
N SER A 24 -35.98 41.05 4.99
CA SER A 24 -35.52 42.28 4.34
C SER A 24 -34.47 43.03 5.17
N SER A 25 -34.59 42.99 6.50
CA SER A 25 -33.67 43.65 7.43
C SER A 25 -32.35 42.88 7.64
N LEU A 26 -32.35 41.55 7.54
CA LEU A 26 -31.11 40.74 7.55
C LEU A 26 -30.23 41.01 6.33
N LEU A 27 -30.83 41.27 5.17
CA LEU A 27 -30.14 41.65 3.93
C LEU A 27 -29.64 43.11 3.94
N ALA A 28 -30.18 43.94 4.85
CA ALA A 28 -29.85 45.35 5.02
C ALA A 28 -28.85 45.62 6.15
N HIS A 29 -28.11 44.59 6.62
CA HIS A 29 -27.05 44.82 7.60
C HIS A 29 -25.94 45.72 6.99
N PRO A 30 -25.52 46.79 7.68
CA PRO A 30 -24.58 47.79 7.16
C PRO A 30 -23.19 47.24 6.81
N LEU A 31 -22.88 46.01 7.23
CA LEU A 31 -21.65 45.30 6.86
C LEU A 31 -21.66 44.81 5.40
N LEU A 32 -22.84 44.59 4.79
CA LEU A 32 -22.97 44.13 3.39
C LEU A 32 -22.91 45.26 2.35
N GLN A 33 -22.87 46.53 2.77
CA GLN A 33 -22.72 47.69 1.87
C GLN A 33 -21.27 48.15 1.71
N ASP A 34 -20.35 47.70 2.57
CA ASP A 34 -18.95 48.05 2.43
C ASP A 34 -18.34 47.28 1.25
N PRO A 35 -17.88 47.97 0.18
CA PRO A 35 -17.33 47.30 -1.00
C PRO A 35 -16.12 46.43 -0.65
N LYS A 36 -15.41 46.75 0.44
CA LYS A 36 -14.30 45.96 0.98
C LYS A 36 -14.77 44.67 1.64
N PHE A 37 -15.88 44.68 2.37
CA PHE A 37 -16.42 43.50 3.05
C PHE A 37 -17.05 42.52 2.04
N VAL A 38 -17.78 43.04 1.05
CA VAL A 38 -18.34 42.20 -0.02
C VAL A 38 -17.22 41.55 -0.85
N ALA A 39 -16.14 42.29 -1.14
CA ALA A 39 -15.00 41.75 -1.86
C ALA A 39 -14.23 40.67 -1.06
N THR A 40 -14.03 40.87 0.25
CA THR A 40 -13.34 39.88 1.10
C THR A 40 -14.21 38.64 1.35
N ALA A 41 -15.51 38.81 1.61
CA ALA A 41 -16.44 37.70 1.77
C ALA A 41 -16.57 36.89 0.46
N GLY A 42 -16.70 37.57 -0.68
CA GLY A 42 -16.71 36.95 -2.00
C GLY A 42 -15.41 36.21 -2.30
N GLY A 43 -14.25 36.82 -2.02
CA GLY A 43 -12.93 36.20 -2.18
C GLY A 43 -12.75 34.96 -1.32
N LEU A 44 -13.24 34.99 -0.07
CA LEU A 44 -13.16 33.84 0.84
C LEU A 44 -14.07 32.69 0.38
N VAL A 45 -15.26 32.98 -0.14
CA VAL A 45 -16.14 31.95 -0.73
C VAL A 45 -15.52 31.34 -1.98
N VAL A 46 -14.94 32.15 -2.87
CA VAL A 46 -14.23 31.64 -4.07
C VAL A 46 -13.02 30.81 -3.66
N LEU A 47 -12.24 31.23 -2.65
CA LEU A 47 -11.11 30.47 -2.12
C LEU A 47 -11.57 29.14 -1.51
N LEU A 48 -12.65 29.13 -0.73
CA LEU A 48 -13.21 27.90 -0.15
C LEU A 48 -13.76 26.97 -1.22
N LEU A 49 -14.42 27.50 -2.26
CA LEU A 49 -14.87 26.72 -3.41
C LEU A 49 -13.70 26.16 -4.20
N PHE A 50 -12.64 26.95 -4.41
CA PHE A 50 -11.41 26.51 -5.07
C PHE A 50 -10.71 25.43 -4.24
N LEU A 51 -10.53 25.61 -2.93
CA LEU A 51 -9.98 24.59 -2.04
C LEU A 51 -10.85 23.34 -1.97
N SER A 52 -12.17 23.49 -2.01
CA SER A 52 -13.11 22.37 -2.04
C SER A 52 -13.03 21.61 -3.36
N PHE A 53 -12.94 22.33 -4.49
CA PHE A 53 -12.79 21.75 -5.83
C PHE A 53 -11.44 21.05 -5.99
N PHE A 54 -10.34 21.63 -5.48
CA PHE A 54 -9.02 21.00 -5.46
C PHE A 54 -8.95 19.81 -4.49
N ARG A 55 -9.66 19.85 -3.35
CA ARG A 55 -9.77 18.70 -2.44
C ARG A 55 -10.63 17.58 -3.02
N THR A 56 -11.66 17.89 -3.78
CA THR A 56 -12.55 16.90 -4.41
C THR A 56 -12.02 16.37 -5.74
N SER A 57 -11.05 17.05 -6.36
CA SER A 57 -10.29 16.56 -7.53
C SER A 57 -9.33 15.42 -7.20
N LYS A 58 -9.14 15.09 -5.92
CA LYS A 58 -8.55 13.81 -5.47
C LYS A 58 -9.51 12.62 -5.59
N LYS A 59 -10.60 12.74 -6.36
CA LYS A 59 -11.40 11.57 -6.75
C LYS A 59 -10.66 10.83 -7.86
N THR A 60 -9.67 10.07 -7.40
CA THR A 60 -9.06 8.90 -8.03
C THR A 60 -10.02 8.25 -9.01
N SER A 61 -9.54 8.00 -10.23
CA SER A 61 -10.08 6.97 -11.12
C SER A 61 -9.89 5.62 -10.41
N ARG A 62 -10.74 5.36 -9.40
CA ARG A 62 -10.73 4.09 -8.69
C ARG A 62 -11.24 3.09 -9.71
N ARG A 63 -10.40 2.13 -10.07
CA ARG A 63 -10.82 0.95 -10.83
C ARG A 63 -12.13 0.46 -10.22
N SER A 64 -13.17 0.36 -11.04
CA SER A 64 -14.46 -0.18 -10.61
C SER A 64 -14.26 -1.66 -10.27
N GLY A 65 -14.11 -1.99 -8.99
CA GLY A 65 -13.81 -3.34 -8.53
C GLY A 65 -13.25 -3.40 -7.10
N PRO A 66 -13.09 -4.61 -6.54
CA PRO A 66 -12.42 -4.81 -5.25
C PRO A 66 -10.94 -4.42 -5.35
N THR A 67 -10.39 -3.84 -4.28
CA THR A 67 -8.95 -3.54 -4.19
C THR A 67 -8.17 -4.84 -4.24
N THR A 68 -7.27 -4.98 -5.22
CA THR A 68 -6.48 -6.21 -5.38
C THR A 68 -5.11 -6.03 -4.73
N VAL A 69 -4.77 -6.91 -3.78
CA VAL A 69 -3.48 -6.92 -3.09
C VAL A 69 -2.73 -8.21 -3.40
N LEU A 70 -1.47 -8.08 -3.82
CA LEU A 70 -0.60 -9.23 -4.11
C LEU A 70 0.38 -9.46 -2.95
N LEU A 71 0.49 -10.71 -2.49
CA LEU A 71 1.58 -11.15 -1.61
C LEU A 71 2.66 -11.79 -2.49
N VAL A 72 3.86 -11.24 -2.43
CA VAL A 72 5.03 -11.67 -3.23
C VAL A 72 6.28 -11.75 -2.35
N GLY A 73 7.35 -12.38 -2.84
CA GLY A 73 8.63 -12.48 -2.14
C GLY A 73 9.16 -13.91 -2.04
N PRO A 74 10.30 -14.10 -1.33
CA PRO A 74 11.03 -15.35 -1.32
C PRO A 74 10.21 -16.51 -0.78
N SER A 75 10.52 -17.72 -1.25
CA SER A 75 10.03 -18.96 -0.61
C SER A 75 10.39 -18.92 0.88
N ASP A 76 9.48 -19.38 1.73
CA ASP A 76 9.58 -19.36 3.20
C ASP A 76 9.41 -17.99 3.91
N GLY A 77 9.12 -16.93 3.16
CA GLY A 77 8.80 -15.61 3.72
C GLY A 77 7.54 -15.57 4.60
N GLY A 78 6.65 -16.56 4.51
CA GLY A 78 5.41 -16.64 5.30
C GLY A 78 4.15 -16.09 4.61
N LYS A 79 4.21 -15.84 3.29
CA LYS A 79 3.09 -15.31 2.47
C LYS A 79 1.78 -16.07 2.68
N THR A 80 1.81 -17.39 2.57
CA THR A 80 0.63 -18.26 2.73
C THR A 80 0.08 -18.26 4.16
N SER A 81 0.95 -18.10 5.17
CA SER A 81 0.52 -17.98 6.57
C SER A 81 -0.19 -16.66 6.83
N ILE A 82 0.31 -15.56 6.26
CA ILE A 82 -0.37 -14.25 6.29
C ILE A 82 -1.71 -14.33 5.55
N PHE A 83 -1.73 -14.93 4.36
CA PHE A 83 -2.95 -15.14 3.58
C PHE A 83 -4.02 -15.91 4.37
N ALA A 84 -3.65 -17.07 4.93
CA ALA A 84 -4.58 -17.90 5.69
C ALA A 84 -5.11 -17.21 6.95
N ASN A 85 -4.27 -16.40 7.61
CA ASN A 85 -4.69 -15.64 8.77
C ASN A 85 -5.67 -14.51 8.39
N LEU A 86 -5.35 -13.70 7.38
CA LEU A 86 -6.21 -12.60 6.94
C LEU A 86 -7.57 -13.07 6.43
N VAL A 87 -7.60 -14.22 5.74
CA VAL A 87 -8.84 -14.73 5.11
C VAL A 87 -9.68 -15.57 6.07
N HIS A 88 -9.04 -16.47 6.83
CA HIS A 88 -9.75 -17.49 7.60
C HIS A 88 -9.58 -17.36 9.12
N ASN A 89 -8.81 -16.37 9.61
CA ASN A 89 -8.36 -16.31 11.01
C ASN A 89 -7.76 -17.65 11.49
N SER A 90 -7.15 -18.40 10.57
CA SER A 90 -6.70 -19.78 10.78
C SER A 90 -5.21 -19.92 10.53
N TYR A 91 -4.60 -20.89 11.20
CA TYR A 91 -3.16 -21.21 11.16
C TYR A 91 -2.94 -22.61 10.57
N PRO A 92 -3.15 -22.83 9.26
CA PRO A 92 -2.75 -24.09 8.67
C PRO A 92 -1.21 -24.20 8.68
N GLN A 93 -0.69 -25.40 8.92
CA GLN A 93 0.70 -25.72 8.59
C GLN A 93 0.84 -25.62 7.08
N THR A 94 1.54 -24.59 6.59
CA THR A 94 1.67 -24.32 5.16
C THR A 94 2.93 -24.96 4.60
N HIS A 95 2.78 -25.72 3.51
CA HIS A 95 3.88 -26.12 2.64
C HIS A 95 3.99 -25.12 1.48
N THR A 96 5.10 -25.14 0.73
CA THR A 96 5.31 -24.26 -0.42
C THR A 96 4.14 -24.38 -1.41
N SER A 97 3.34 -23.32 -1.58
CA SER A 97 2.20 -23.31 -2.49
C SER A 97 2.63 -23.60 -3.93
N ILE A 98 1.96 -24.55 -4.59
CA ILE A 98 2.22 -24.93 -5.98
C ILE A 98 1.38 -24.09 -6.96
N GLN A 99 0.26 -23.52 -6.48
CA GLN A 99 -0.67 -22.68 -7.24
C GLN A 99 -0.99 -21.38 -6.50
N PRO A 100 -1.32 -20.29 -7.21
CA PRO A 100 -1.67 -19.01 -6.60
C PRO A 100 -3.03 -19.12 -5.90
N SER A 101 -3.09 -18.70 -4.64
CA SER A 101 -4.34 -18.70 -3.85
C SER A 101 -4.99 -17.33 -3.93
N ILE A 102 -6.26 -17.28 -4.35
CA ILE A 102 -7.01 -16.04 -4.59
C ILE A 102 -8.28 -16.07 -3.76
N THR A 103 -8.47 -15.07 -2.90
CA THR A 103 -9.72 -14.92 -2.15
C THR A 103 -10.13 -13.45 -2.06
N THR A 104 -11.43 -13.19 -2.17
CA THR A 104 -12.01 -11.87 -1.90
C THR A 104 -12.72 -11.89 -0.56
N PHE A 105 -12.41 -10.94 0.31
CA PHE A 105 -13.01 -10.82 1.63
C PHE A 105 -13.30 -9.35 1.99
N PRO A 106 -14.30 -9.08 2.84
CA PRO A 106 -14.51 -7.75 3.39
C PRO A 106 -13.46 -7.44 4.45
N SER A 107 -12.63 -6.43 4.21
CA SER A 107 -11.75 -5.85 5.23
C SER A 107 -12.50 -4.75 5.97
N SER A 108 -12.44 -4.77 7.31
CA SER A 108 -12.97 -3.69 8.14
C SER A 108 -11.95 -2.57 8.29
N SER A 109 -12.45 -1.36 8.48
CA SER A 109 -11.63 -0.18 8.76
C SER A 109 -10.85 -0.32 10.07
N PRO A 110 -9.55 0.05 10.10
CA PRO A 110 -8.77 0.09 11.34
C PRO A 110 -9.22 1.22 12.28
N PHE A 111 -10.05 2.16 11.83
CA PHE A 111 -10.47 3.35 12.60
C PHE A 111 -11.78 3.15 13.39
N ASN A 112 -12.31 1.92 13.46
CA ASN A 112 -13.56 1.59 14.17
C ASN A 112 -14.77 2.44 13.76
N ASP A 113 -14.79 2.95 12.52
CA ASP A 113 -15.87 3.77 11.96
C ASP A 113 -16.98 2.92 11.29
N GLY A 114 -16.88 1.60 11.39
CA GLY A 114 -17.84 0.65 10.81
C GLY A 114 -17.74 0.51 9.29
N GLN A 115 -16.77 1.16 8.63
CA GLN A 115 -16.59 1.03 7.19
C GLN A 115 -15.99 -0.33 6.83
N THR A 116 -16.43 -0.88 5.69
CA THR A 116 -15.90 -2.12 5.13
C THR A 116 -15.57 -1.94 3.66
N LYS A 117 -14.54 -2.66 3.20
CA LYS A 117 -14.01 -2.58 1.84
C LYS A 117 -13.74 -3.98 1.31
N GLN A 118 -14.14 -4.25 0.07
CA GLN A 118 -13.85 -5.54 -0.56
C GLN A 118 -12.39 -5.59 -1.01
N VAL A 119 -11.63 -6.54 -0.47
CA VAL A 119 -10.22 -6.76 -0.79
C VAL A 119 -10.09 -8.12 -1.46
N ARG A 120 -9.47 -8.16 -2.64
CA ARG A 120 -9.06 -9.37 -3.33
C ARG A 120 -7.58 -9.62 -3.04
N LEU A 121 -7.29 -10.58 -2.16
CA LEU A 121 -5.93 -10.95 -1.79
C LEU A 121 -5.46 -12.13 -2.65
N ILE A 122 -4.22 -12.05 -3.14
CA ILE A 122 -3.60 -13.07 -3.99
C ILE A 122 -2.26 -13.45 -3.40
N ASP A 123 -2.11 -14.71 -2.97
CA ASP A 123 -0.83 -15.30 -2.59
C ASP A 123 -0.12 -15.85 -3.83
N ILE A 124 1.00 -15.24 -4.22
CA ILE A 124 1.84 -15.69 -5.33
C ILE A 124 3.01 -16.49 -4.74
N PRO A 125 3.17 -17.79 -5.09
CA PRO A 125 4.25 -18.58 -4.51
C PRO A 125 5.65 -18.10 -4.93
N GLY A 126 6.66 -18.37 -4.10
CA GLY A 126 8.02 -17.79 -4.22
C GLY A 126 9.00 -18.57 -5.11
N HIS A 127 8.54 -19.28 -6.14
CA HIS A 127 9.38 -20.10 -7.03
C HIS A 127 9.76 -19.32 -8.32
N PRO A 128 11.00 -19.43 -8.83
CA PRO A 128 11.47 -18.76 -10.06
C PRO A 128 10.59 -18.90 -11.32
N ARG A 129 9.74 -19.93 -11.41
CA ARG A 129 8.83 -20.17 -12.55
C ARG A 129 7.53 -19.35 -12.47
N LEU A 130 7.32 -18.61 -11.37
CA LEU A 130 6.09 -17.87 -11.07
C LEU A 130 6.17 -16.38 -11.44
N ARG A 131 7.30 -15.93 -12.00
CA ARG A 131 7.42 -14.59 -12.60
C ARG A 131 6.38 -14.36 -13.70
N ASP A 132 5.99 -15.42 -14.41
CA ASP A 132 4.93 -15.35 -15.42
C ASP A 132 3.53 -15.31 -14.80
N GLU A 133 3.33 -15.83 -13.60
CA GLU A 133 2.07 -15.66 -12.87
C GLU A 133 1.94 -14.25 -12.27
N LEU A 134 3.05 -13.68 -11.78
CA LEU A 134 3.09 -12.28 -11.37
C LEU A 134 2.59 -11.37 -12.51
N LYS A 135 3.09 -11.56 -13.74
CA LYS A 135 2.65 -10.81 -14.93
C LYS A 135 1.14 -10.86 -15.18
N LYS A 136 0.48 -11.96 -14.82
CA LYS A 136 -0.98 -12.13 -14.99
C LYS A 136 -1.77 -11.26 -14.01
N TYR A 137 -1.33 -11.20 -12.74
CA TYR A 137 -2.10 -10.55 -11.68
C TYR A 137 -1.66 -9.12 -11.36
N ILE A 138 -0.42 -8.75 -11.71
CA ILE A 138 0.15 -7.44 -11.41
C ILE A 138 -0.58 -6.29 -12.12
N LYS A 139 -1.20 -6.55 -13.29
CA LYS A 139 -1.97 -5.55 -14.05
C LYS A 139 -3.22 -5.07 -13.30
N ASP A 140 -3.80 -5.95 -12.49
CA ASP A 140 -5.00 -5.69 -11.71
C ASP A 140 -4.67 -5.22 -10.29
N ALA A 141 -3.40 -5.25 -9.88
CA ALA A 141 -2.98 -4.92 -8.53
C ALA A 141 -3.21 -3.44 -8.21
N SER A 142 -3.74 -3.19 -7.02
CA SER A 142 -3.83 -1.86 -6.38
C SER A 142 -2.68 -1.66 -5.40
N ALA A 143 -2.19 -2.74 -4.77
CA ALA A 143 -1.02 -2.71 -3.94
C ALA A 143 -0.30 -4.07 -3.94
N VAL A 144 0.98 -4.04 -3.56
CA VAL A 144 1.82 -5.23 -3.44
C VAL A 144 2.49 -5.25 -2.07
N VAL A 145 2.52 -6.42 -1.45
CA VAL A 145 3.24 -6.67 -0.19
C VAL A 145 4.36 -7.67 -0.49
N PHE A 146 5.60 -7.19 -0.43
CA PHE A 146 6.80 -8.02 -0.53
C PHE A 146 7.17 -8.56 0.86
N VAL A 147 6.83 -9.82 1.11
CA VAL A 147 6.96 -10.47 2.42
C VAL A 147 8.33 -11.13 2.55
N VAL A 148 9.09 -10.73 3.58
CA VAL A 148 10.44 -11.23 3.85
C VAL A 148 10.52 -11.73 5.28
N ASP A 149 11.04 -12.95 5.48
CA ASP A 149 11.42 -13.42 6.81
C ASP A 149 12.67 -12.65 7.28
N ILE A 150 12.52 -11.91 8.39
CA ILE A 150 13.59 -11.06 8.94
C ILE A 150 14.87 -11.83 9.30
N GLN A 151 14.76 -13.09 9.73
CA GLN A 151 15.93 -13.91 10.05
C GLN A 151 16.57 -14.47 8.79
N ALA A 152 15.76 -14.83 7.79
CA ALA A 152 16.26 -15.27 6.49
C ALA A 152 16.98 -14.12 5.76
N LEU A 153 16.49 -12.89 5.88
CA LEU A 153 17.11 -11.70 5.31
C LEU A 153 18.55 -11.51 5.79
N VAL A 154 18.81 -11.72 7.08
CA VAL A 154 20.16 -11.58 7.64
C VAL A 154 21.12 -12.63 7.06
N ARG A 155 20.62 -13.84 6.76
CA ARG A 155 21.45 -14.94 6.24
C ARG A 155 21.63 -14.91 4.72
N ASN A 156 20.62 -14.47 3.98
CA ASN A 156 20.57 -14.57 2.52
C ASN A 156 20.10 -13.27 1.85
N ALA A 157 20.65 -12.14 2.30
CA ALA A 157 20.26 -10.81 1.84
C ALA A 157 20.36 -10.66 0.31
N ALA A 158 21.46 -11.12 -0.30
CA ALA A 158 21.71 -10.96 -1.72
C ALA A 158 20.63 -11.65 -2.59
N ALA A 159 20.34 -12.93 -2.32
CA ALA A 159 19.34 -13.66 -3.11
C ALA A 159 17.93 -13.10 -2.94
N ILE A 160 17.57 -12.65 -1.72
CA ILE A 160 16.28 -12.01 -1.46
C ILE A 160 16.18 -10.66 -2.18
N ALA A 161 17.26 -9.87 -2.16
CA ALA A 161 17.31 -8.58 -2.84
C ALA A 161 17.22 -8.73 -4.37
N GLU A 162 17.78 -9.79 -4.95
CA GLU A 162 17.67 -10.07 -6.39
C GLU A 162 16.23 -10.29 -6.89
N GLU A 163 15.29 -10.61 -5.99
CA GLU A 163 13.87 -10.74 -6.33
C GLU A 163 13.13 -9.39 -6.43
N LEU A 164 13.67 -8.31 -5.86
CA LEU A 164 13.02 -6.99 -5.83
C LEU A 164 13.04 -6.24 -7.17
N PRO A 165 14.17 -6.09 -7.89
CA PRO A 165 14.21 -5.29 -9.11
C PRO A 165 13.17 -5.69 -10.17
N PRO A 166 12.92 -6.99 -10.46
CA PRO A 166 11.87 -7.38 -11.40
C PRO A 166 10.47 -6.93 -10.96
N ILE A 167 10.18 -6.89 -9.66
CA ILE A 167 8.89 -6.44 -9.11
C ILE A 167 8.80 -4.92 -9.24
N LEU A 168 9.83 -4.19 -8.84
CA LEU A 168 9.88 -2.72 -8.94
C LEU A 168 9.67 -2.24 -10.37
N ILE A 169 10.38 -2.84 -11.32
CA ILE A 169 10.26 -2.51 -12.76
C ILE A 169 8.84 -2.81 -13.26
N ALA A 170 8.30 -3.98 -12.95
CA ALA A 170 6.98 -4.35 -13.40
C ALA A 170 5.90 -3.39 -12.85
N LEU A 171 6.00 -2.99 -11.58
CA LEU A 171 5.08 -2.04 -10.96
C LEU A 171 5.23 -0.62 -11.54
N SER A 172 6.46 -0.14 -11.73
CA SER A 172 6.74 1.18 -12.31
C SER A 172 6.21 1.27 -13.76
N ASN A 173 6.50 0.25 -14.58
CA ASN A 173 5.99 0.16 -15.95
C ASN A 173 4.46 0.19 -16.01
N ILE A 174 3.78 -0.43 -15.05
CA ILE A 174 2.32 -0.40 -14.97
C ILE A 174 1.81 0.98 -14.58
N SER A 175 2.47 1.63 -13.62
CA SER A 175 2.15 2.99 -13.20
C SER A 175 2.23 3.97 -14.38
N VAL A 176 3.33 3.90 -15.14
CA VAL A 176 3.56 4.69 -16.35
C VAL A 176 2.57 4.33 -17.45
N ALA A 177 2.43 3.05 -17.80
CA ALA A 177 1.57 2.60 -18.89
C ALA A 177 0.08 2.92 -18.67
N GLN A 178 -0.36 2.96 -17.42
CA GLN A 178 -1.74 3.23 -17.06
C GLN A 178 -1.98 4.71 -16.70
N ASN A 179 -0.96 5.56 -16.81
CA ASN A 179 -0.99 6.99 -16.44
C ASN A 179 -1.69 7.22 -15.10
N LEU A 180 -1.33 6.41 -14.09
CA LEU A 180 -1.95 6.50 -12.77
C LEU A 180 -1.58 7.84 -12.13
N ILE A 181 -2.60 8.59 -11.71
CA ILE A 181 -2.43 9.88 -11.01
C ILE A 181 -1.85 9.64 -9.61
N GLU A 182 -2.19 8.51 -8.99
CA GLU A 182 -1.67 8.09 -7.69
C GLU A 182 -0.65 6.96 -7.89
N PRO A 183 0.50 7.00 -7.19
CA PRO A 183 1.52 5.98 -7.31
C PRO A 183 1.03 4.64 -6.78
N LEU A 184 1.53 3.55 -7.37
CA LEU A 184 1.18 2.20 -6.93
C LEU A 184 1.91 1.89 -5.62
N LYS A 185 1.19 1.31 -4.65
CA LYS A 185 1.73 1.09 -3.31
C LYS A 185 2.47 -0.24 -3.20
N LEU A 186 3.68 -0.20 -2.65
CA LEU A 186 4.49 -1.37 -2.33
C LEU A 186 4.88 -1.33 -0.84
N GLN A 187 4.51 -2.35 -0.08
CA GLN A 187 4.99 -2.54 1.29
C GLN A 187 6.03 -3.65 1.32
N ILE A 188 7.24 -3.33 1.78
CA ILE A 188 8.26 -4.33 2.11
C ILE A 188 8.03 -4.73 3.58
N LEU A 189 7.57 -5.97 3.78
CA LEU A 189 7.10 -6.46 5.07
C LEU A 189 8.11 -7.39 5.73
N ALA A 190 8.64 -6.97 6.88
CA ALA A 190 9.46 -7.76 7.78
C ALA A 190 8.58 -8.77 8.57
N HIS A 191 8.46 -9.98 8.07
CA HIS A 191 7.70 -11.05 8.71
C HIS A 191 8.51 -11.79 9.78
N LYS A 192 7.79 -12.49 10.67
CA LYS A 192 8.31 -13.21 11.85
C LYS A 192 9.06 -12.30 12.82
N THR A 193 8.63 -11.04 12.93
CA THR A 193 9.23 -10.05 13.83
C THR A 193 9.04 -10.42 15.30
N ASP A 194 8.00 -11.21 15.62
CA ASP A 194 7.80 -11.81 16.93
C ASP A 194 9.01 -12.65 17.39
N LEU A 195 9.76 -13.25 16.45
CA LEU A 195 10.98 -14.01 16.76
C LEU A 195 12.21 -13.13 17.03
N LEU A 196 12.14 -11.82 16.77
CA LEU A 196 13.19 -10.87 17.16
C LEU A 196 13.05 -10.45 18.62
N ALA A 197 11.81 -10.39 19.10
CA ALA A 197 11.53 -10.12 20.49
C ALA A 197 11.96 -11.34 21.31
N ARG A 198 12.99 -11.18 22.15
CA ARG A 198 13.28 -12.14 23.23
C ARG A 198 12.22 -11.98 24.31
N SER A 199 10.99 -12.44 24.04
CA SER A 199 9.98 -12.54 25.08
C SER A 199 10.29 -13.74 25.97
N THR A 200 10.30 -13.51 27.29
CA THR A 200 10.46 -14.56 28.30
C THR A 200 9.21 -15.42 28.47
N SER A 201 8.09 -15.01 27.87
CA SER A 201 6.82 -15.74 27.86
C SER A 201 6.24 -15.80 26.45
N PRO A 202 5.90 -16.98 25.92
CA PRO A 202 5.20 -17.09 24.63
C PRO A 202 3.84 -16.39 24.75
N SER A 203 3.55 -15.46 23.84
CA SER A 203 2.27 -14.76 23.83
C SER A 203 1.12 -15.75 23.62
N LEU A 204 0.10 -15.68 24.47
CA LEU A 204 -1.13 -16.48 24.32
C LEU A 204 -2.04 -15.96 23.19
N LYS A 205 -1.78 -14.74 22.70
CA LYS A 205 -2.51 -14.09 21.62
C LYS A 205 -1.99 -14.52 20.25
N SER A 206 -2.90 -14.60 19.29
CA SER A 206 -2.61 -15.02 17.91
C SER A 206 -3.42 -14.15 16.94
N PRO A 207 -2.84 -13.10 16.32
CA PRO A 207 -1.43 -12.69 16.31
C PRO A 207 -0.89 -12.21 17.67
N PRO A 208 0.44 -12.28 17.89
CA PRO A 208 1.11 -11.84 19.12
C PRO A 208 1.10 -10.32 19.28
N ASP A 209 1.26 -9.86 20.51
CA ASP A 209 1.63 -8.47 20.81
C ASP A 209 3.14 -8.30 20.65
N ILE A 210 3.54 -7.59 19.59
CA ILE A 210 4.92 -7.27 19.26
C ILE A 210 5.25 -5.90 19.86
N PRO A 211 6.33 -5.77 20.65
CA PRO A 211 6.76 -4.49 21.17
C PRO A 211 7.15 -3.52 20.04
N GLU A 212 6.79 -2.24 20.17
CA GLU A 212 7.11 -1.20 19.18
C GLU A 212 8.62 -1.10 18.88
N SER A 213 9.47 -1.36 19.88
CA SER A 213 10.93 -1.40 19.69
C SER A 213 11.39 -2.53 18.77
N SER A 214 10.70 -3.67 18.78
CA SER A 214 11.00 -4.81 17.90
C SER A 214 10.51 -4.54 16.49
N ILE A 215 9.34 -3.92 16.37
CA ILE A 215 8.78 -3.44 15.11
C ILE A 215 9.73 -2.44 14.44
N SER A 216 10.14 -1.37 15.14
CA SER A 216 11.04 -0.35 14.59
C SER A 216 12.39 -0.94 14.19
N THR A 217 12.97 -1.79 15.04
CA THR A 217 14.21 -2.51 14.73
C THR A 217 14.08 -3.38 13.48
N ALA A 218 12.94 -4.06 13.30
CA ALA A 218 12.70 -4.88 12.10
C ALA A 218 12.61 -4.02 10.85
N ARG A 219 11.85 -2.91 10.88
CA ARG A 219 11.73 -1.96 9.76
C ARG A 219 13.09 -1.39 9.37
N ASP A 220 13.85 -0.90 10.34
CA ASP A 220 15.18 -0.30 10.11
C ASP A 220 16.17 -1.33 9.56
N ARG A 221 16.13 -2.56 10.08
CA ARG A 221 16.99 -3.64 9.62
C ARG A 221 16.67 -4.07 8.19
N VAL A 222 15.39 -4.25 7.84
CA VAL A 222 14.98 -4.58 6.46
C VAL A 222 15.39 -3.47 5.51
N LYS A 223 15.06 -2.22 5.85
CA LYS A 223 15.41 -1.06 5.05
C LYS A 223 16.91 -0.96 4.82
N SER A 224 17.72 -1.00 5.88
CA SER A 224 19.18 -0.89 5.80
C SER A 224 19.82 -2.02 4.99
N ILE A 225 19.44 -3.28 5.23
CA ILE A 225 20.02 -4.44 4.53
C ILE A 225 19.66 -4.38 3.05
N LEU A 226 18.39 -4.17 2.71
CA LEU A 226 17.96 -4.14 1.32
C LEU A 226 18.51 -2.92 0.59
N THR A 227 18.57 -1.73 1.21
CA THR A 227 19.24 -0.56 0.61
C THR A 227 20.67 -0.89 0.21
N ARG A 228 21.43 -1.54 1.10
CA ARG A 228 22.83 -1.90 0.83
C ARG A 228 22.95 -2.89 -0.33
N GLU A 229 22.08 -3.89 -0.42
CA GLU A 229 22.11 -4.85 -1.53
C GLU A 229 21.64 -4.22 -2.85
N MET A 230 20.65 -3.33 -2.82
CA MET A 230 20.22 -2.57 -3.98
C MET A 230 21.32 -1.63 -4.48
N ASP A 231 22.04 -0.96 -3.57
CA ASP A 231 23.19 -0.11 -3.89
C ASP A 231 24.35 -0.92 -4.50
N ARG A 232 24.61 -2.12 -3.96
CA ARG A 232 25.57 -3.08 -4.53
C ARG A 232 25.19 -3.48 -5.95
N MET A 233 23.92 -3.76 -6.20
CA MET A 233 23.42 -4.10 -7.55
C MET A 233 23.48 -2.90 -8.50
N LYS A 234 23.10 -1.70 -8.04
CA LYS A 234 23.17 -0.46 -8.83
C LYS A 234 24.61 -0.16 -9.26
N SER A 235 25.55 -0.29 -8.34
CA SER A 235 26.99 -0.13 -8.60
C SER A 235 27.54 -1.20 -9.55
N ALA A 236 27.10 -2.45 -9.42
CA ALA A 236 27.51 -3.54 -10.32
C ALA A 236 27.02 -3.32 -11.76
N ARG A 237 25.82 -2.72 -11.95
CA ARG A 237 25.28 -2.41 -13.28
C ARG A 237 25.94 -1.17 -13.90
N GLY A 238 26.20 -0.13 -13.11
CA GLY A 238 26.89 1.08 -13.57
C GLY A 238 28.36 0.87 -13.96
N GLY A 239 28.97 -0.25 -13.56
CA GLY A 239 30.36 -0.61 -13.87
C GLY A 239 30.61 -1.22 -15.25
N SER A 240 29.56 -1.60 -15.99
CA SER A 240 29.72 -2.26 -17.31
C SER A 240 30.03 -1.31 -18.48
N GLY A 241 30.07 0.00 -18.24
CA GLY A 241 30.36 1.03 -19.26
C GLY A 241 31.75 1.69 -19.13
N GLY A 242 32.66 1.13 -18.34
CA GLY A 242 34.02 1.66 -18.17
C GLY A 242 34.98 1.13 -19.23
N LYS A 243 35.47 2.00 -20.11
CA LYS A 243 36.59 1.83 -21.08
C LYS A 243 37.40 0.53 -20.92
N ILE A 244 37.20 -0.41 -21.84
CA ILE A 244 38.14 -1.49 -22.11
C ILE A 244 38.88 -1.14 -23.41
N GLU A 245 39.98 -0.40 -23.29
CA GLU A 245 41.09 -0.59 -24.22
C GLU A 245 41.81 -1.89 -23.82
N SER A 246 42.23 -2.65 -24.84
CA SER A 246 43.16 -3.79 -24.77
C SER A 246 42.55 -5.20 -24.74
N MET A 247 42.43 -5.74 -25.96
CA MET A 247 43.11 -6.97 -26.40
C MET A 247 42.57 -8.31 -25.88
N GLY A 248 41.86 -9.00 -26.79
CA GLY A 248 41.67 -10.45 -26.70
C GLY A 248 40.32 -10.92 -27.20
N LYS A 249 40.17 -10.98 -28.53
CA LYS A 249 39.05 -11.68 -29.18
C LYS A 249 39.08 -13.16 -28.79
N VAL A 250 38.25 -13.54 -27.83
CA VAL A 250 37.76 -14.91 -27.66
C VAL A 250 36.25 -14.87 -27.76
N SER A 251 35.71 -15.49 -28.82
CA SER A 251 34.27 -15.62 -29.02
C SER A 251 33.73 -16.54 -27.93
N GLY A 252 33.02 -15.95 -26.95
CA GLY A 252 32.33 -16.69 -25.90
C GLY A 252 31.13 -15.89 -25.45
N GLY A 253 29.97 -16.16 -26.06
CA GLY A 253 28.62 -15.84 -25.59
C GLY A 253 28.41 -14.41 -25.09
N ALA A 254 27.93 -13.53 -25.97
CA ALA A 254 27.32 -12.27 -25.57
C ALA A 254 26.31 -12.54 -24.45
N SER A 255 26.55 -11.97 -23.28
CA SER A 255 25.63 -11.95 -22.16
C SER A 255 24.47 -11.05 -22.54
N ALA A 256 23.51 -11.58 -23.30
CA ALA A 256 22.18 -11.00 -23.40
C ALA A 256 21.72 -10.65 -21.97
N GLY A 257 21.32 -9.38 -21.78
CA GLY A 257 20.97 -8.83 -20.48
C GLY A 257 20.04 -9.77 -19.72
N PHE A 258 20.30 -9.92 -18.43
CA PHE A 258 19.52 -10.78 -17.53
C PHE A 258 18.01 -10.54 -17.66
N PHE A 259 17.58 -9.31 -17.99
CA PHE A 259 16.19 -8.91 -18.20
C PHE A 259 15.61 -9.28 -19.57
N ALA A 260 16.37 -9.20 -20.67
CA ALA A 260 15.94 -9.70 -21.99
C ALA A 260 15.64 -11.21 -21.94
N ARG A 261 16.40 -11.96 -21.13
CA ARG A 261 16.15 -13.38 -20.83
C ARG A 261 14.95 -13.62 -19.90
N LEU A 262 14.48 -12.60 -19.19
CA LEU A 262 13.46 -12.71 -18.14
C LEU A 262 12.07 -12.20 -18.55
N PHE A 263 12.01 -11.19 -19.42
CA PHE A 263 10.77 -10.57 -19.86
C PHE A 263 10.38 -10.88 -21.31
N GLY A 264 11.27 -11.52 -22.08
CA GLY A 264 10.95 -12.10 -23.38
C GLY A 264 10.63 -11.05 -24.43
N SER A 265 11.64 -10.65 -25.20
CA SER A 265 11.44 -10.03 -26.51
C SER A 265 10.68 -11.03 -27.39
N GLY A 266 9.44 -10.70 -27.72
CA GLY A 266 8.64 -11.43 -28.68
C GLY A 266 9.19 -11.20 -30.08
N GLY A 267 9.86 -12.22 -30.63
CA GLY A 267 10.02 -12.51 -32.05
C GLY A 267 10.19 -11.33 -33.01
N GLY A 268 11.44 -10.97 -33.27
CA GLY A 268 11.84 -10.17 -34.42
C GLY A 268 13.35 -9.98 -34.39
N ALA A 269 14.05 -10.52 -35.38
CA ALA A 269 15.46 -10.22 -35.58
C ALA A 269 15.60 -8.71 -35.80
N VAL A 270 16.26 -8.01 -34.87
CA VAL A 270 16.64 -6.61 -35.03
C VAL A 270 18.11 -6.48 -34.64
N GLU A 271 18.88 -5.96 -35.58
CA GLU A 271 20.27 -5.54 -35.42
C GLU A 271 20.39 -4.51 -34.30
N GLY A 272 21.40 -4.70 -33.44
CA GLY A 272 22.08 -3.66 -32.67
C GLY A 272 21.20 -2.62 -31.98
N GLU A 273 20.83 -2.86 -30.73
CA GLU A 273 20.32 -1.83 -29.84
C GLU A 273 21.27 -1.63 -28.65
N GLU A 274 22.06 -0.56 -28.72
CA GLU A 274 22.79 0.03 -27.58
C GLU A 274 21.85 0.85 -26.66
N GLY A 275 20.52 0.72 -26.78
CA GLY A 275 19.54 1.58 -26.09
C GLY A 275 18.81 0.98 -24.88
N GLU A 276 18.73 -0.35 -24.73
CA GLU A 276 17.87 -0.96 -23.69
C GLU A 276 18.36 -0.75 -22.25
N GLY A 277 19.66 -0.44 -22.05
CA GLY A 277 20.23 -0.18 -20.73
C GLY A 277 19.95 1.22 -20.17
N GLU A 278 19.57 2.17 -21.03
CA GLU A 278 19.33 3.55 -20.62
C GLU A 278 17.95 3.69 -19.95
N ASP A 279 16.91 3.09 -20.52
CA ASP A 279 15.54 3.12 -19.98
C ASP A 279 15.40 2.38 -18.64
N GLU A 280 16.12 1.27 -18.44
CA GLU A 280 16.12 0.55 -17.16
C GLU A 280 16.84 1.31 -16.03
N SER A 281 17.79 2.17 -16.37
CA SER A 281 18.53 2.99 -15.39
C SER A 281 17.68 4.14 -14.83
N LEU A 282 16.63 4.55 -15.56
CA LEU A 282 15.69 5.57 -15.08
C LEU A 282 14.79 5.05 -13.94
N ILE A 283 14.39 3.77 -13.98
CA ILE A 283 13.32 3.25 -13.12
C ILE A 283 13.66 3.25 -11.61
N TRP A 284 14.93 3.23 -11.25
CA TRP A 284 15.41 3.10 -9.86
C TRP A 284 16.52 4.12 -9.54
N GLY A 285 16.47 5.26 -10.26
CA GLY A 285 17.33 6.41 -10.09
C GLY A 285 18.62 6.36 -10.90
N GLY A 286 19.04 7.53 -11.39
CA GLY A 286 20.27 7.73 -12.14
C GLY A 286 21.55 7.45 -11.33
N LYS A 287 22.71 7.83 -11.87
CA LYS A 287 24.02 7.59 -11.22
C LYS A 287 24.06 8.16 -9.79
N GLY A 288 24.48 7.34 -8.83
CA GLY A 288 24.56 7.72 -7.43
C GLY A 288 24.19 6.57 -6.50
N GLN A 289 24.13 6.86 -5.21
CA GLN A 289 23.62 5.93 -4.20
C GLN A 289 22.16 5.57 -4.50
N PHE A 290 21.75 4.37 -4.09
CA PHE A 290 20.35 3.96 -4.22
C PHE A 290 19.46 4.63 -3.15
N ASP A 291 18.41 5.33 -3.59
CA ASP A 291 17.30 5.79 -2.74
C ASP A 291 16.00 5.12 -3.18
N TRP A 292 15.17 4.74 -2.22
CA TRP A 292 13.84 4.18 -2.47
C TRP A 292 12.87 5.20 -3.06
N ASN A 293 13.10 6.50 -2.81
CA ASN A 293 12.27 7.57 -3.34
C ASN A 293 12.53 7.86 -4.83
N ASP A 294 13.66 7.38 -5.38
CA ASP A 294 14.00 7.57 -6.78
C ASP A 294 13.21 6.64 -7.71
N ILE A 295 12.41 5.72 -7.17
CA ILE A 295 11.66 4.76 -7.95
C ILE A 295 10.36 5.40 -8.45
N GLU A 296 10.30 5.64 -9.75
CA GLU A 296 9.18 6.37 -10.36
C GLU A 296 7.86 5.59 -10.28
N GLY A 297 6.79 6.31 -9.96
CA GLY A 297 5.42 5.79 -9.99
C GLY A 297 5.05 4.85 -8.84
N LEU A 298 5.93 4.66 -7.85
CA LEU A 298 5.71 3.80 -6.68
C LEU A 298 5.78 4.56 -5.36
N GLU A 299 4.90 4.18 -4.43
CA GLU A 299 4.98 4.58 -3.02
C GLU A 299 5.47 3.37 -2.22
N ILE A 300 6.71 3.43 -1.73
CA ILE A 300 7.35 2.32 -1.01
C ILE A 300 7.31 2.59 0.49
N SER A 301 6.73 1.64 1.23
CA SER A 301 6.68 1.66 2.69
C SER A 301 7.33 0.40 3.28
N PHE A 302 7.81 0.51 4.52
CA PHE A 302 8.39 -0.60 5.27
C PHE A 302 7.49 -0.94 6.43
N GLY A 303 7.13 -2.21 6.57
CA GLY A 303 6.30 -2.69 7.67
C GLY A 303 6.91 -3.88 8.40
N ALA A 304 6.32 -4.23 9.54
CA ALA A 304 6.61 -5.45 10.28
C ALA A 304 5.34 -6.26 10.51
N SER A 305 5.51 -7.57 10.62
CA SER A 305 4.45 -8.48 11.06
C SER A 305 4.99 -9.66 11.83
N GLY A 306 4.12 -10.27 12.63
CA GLY A 306 4.37 -11.51 13.33
C GLY A 306 3.07 -12.25 13.60
N LEU A 307 3.13 -13.57 13.49
CA LEU A 307 1.98 -14.45 13.66
C LEU A 307 2.09 -15.32 14.93
N GLY A 308 3.28 -15.39 15.53
CA GLY A 308 3.52 -16.24 16.69
C GLY A 308 3.54 -17.73 16.33
N SER A 309 3.73 -18.57 17.35
CA SER A 309 3.62 -20.02 17.21
C SER A 309 2.16 -20.46 17.12
N VAL A 310 1.87 -21.43 16.24
CA VAL A 310 0.56 -22.09 16.19
C VAL A 310 0.32 -22.80 17.52
N SER A 311 -0.58 -22.26 18.35
CA SER A 311 -1.06 -22.98 19.52
C SER A 311 -2.05 -24.05 19.05
N GLU A 312 -1.56 -25.27 18.85
CA GLU A 312 -2.40 -26.45 18.71
C GLU A 312 -3.13 -26.69 20.04
N GLY A 313 -4.37 -26.20 20.13
CA GLY A 313 -5.26 -26.50 21.24
C GLY A 313 -5.74 -25.28 22.01
N LYS A 314 -6.79 -24.63 21.50
CA LYS A 314 -7.97 -24.24 22.29
C LYS A 314 -9.04 -23.62 21.40
N GLU A 315 -10.27 -23.96 21.74
CA GLU A 315 -11.52 -23.67 21.04
C GLU A 315 -11.76 -22.19 20.72
N LYS A 316 -12.76 -21.97 19.87
CA LYS A 316 -13.37 -20.71 19.41
C LYS A 316 -13.89 -19.81 20.54
N GLY A 317 -13.06 -19.46 21.52
CA GLY A 317 -13.30 -18.27 22.36
C GLY A 317 -12.83 -17.01 21.64
N GLU A 318 -13.36 -15.85 22.01
CA GLU A 318 -12.82 -14.53 21.64
C GLU A 318 -11.35 -14.45 22.07
N ARG A 319 -10.44 -14.84 21.18
CA ARG A 319 -9.00 -14.66 21.40
C ARG A 319 -8.73 -13.18 21.27
N GLU A 320 -8.14 -12.57 22.30
CA GLU A 320 -7.60 -11.23 22.16
C GLU A 320 -6.59 -11.24 21.00
N VAL A 321 -6.87 -10.44 19.99
CA VAL A 321 -6.04 -10.27 18.79
C VAL A 321 -4.94 -9.29 19.16
N GLY A 322 -3.68 -9.71 19.05
CA GLY A 322 -2.55 -8.81 19.24
C GLY A 322 -2.24 -7.98 18.00
N ASN A 323 -1.30 -7.05 18.15
CA ASN A 323 -0.95 -6.06 17.11
C ASN A 323 -0.12 -6.61 15.92
N GLY A 324 0.23 -7.90 15.91
CA GLY A 324 1.19 -8.47 14.97
C GLY A 324 0.85 -8.41 13.48
N LEU A 325 -0.38 -8.03 13.11
CA LEU A 325 -0.79 -7.83 11.71
C LEU A 325 -1.29 -6.40 11.41
N ASP A 326 -1.23 -5.49 12.37
CA ASP A 326 -1.89 -4.18 12.27
C ASP A 326 -1.34 -3.34 11.11
N GLU A 327 -0.02 -3.38 10.88
CA GLU A 327 0.61 -2.66 9.79
C GLU A 327 0.23 -3.17 8.40
N VAL A 328 0.06 -4.48 8.27
CA VAL A 328 -0.36 -5.11 7.02
C VAL A 328 -1.83 -4.81 6.76
N LYS A 329 -2.67 -4.88 7.80
CA LYS A 329 -4.09 -4.54 7.71
C LYS A 329 -4.29 -3.06 7.37
N SER A 330 -3.54 -2.16 8.00
CA SER A 330 -3.54 -0.73 7.68
C SER A 330 -3.12 -0.48 6.25
N PHE A 331 -2.03 -1.10 5.79
CA PHE A 331 -1.57 -0.96 4.41
C PHE A 331 -2.60 -1.46 3.39
N ILE A 332 -3.21 -2.63 3.63
CA ILE A 332 -4.27 -3.18 2.78
C ILE A 332 -5.50 -2.26 2.75
N TRP A 333 -5.84 -1.64 3.88
CA TRP A 333 -6.94 -0.69 3.96
C TRP A 333 -6.67 0.56 3.12
N ASP A 334 -5.45 1.08 3.21
CA ASP A 334 -5.03 2.31 2.52
C ASP A 334 -4.79 2.11 1.01
N ALA A 335 -4.67 0.86 0.53
CA ALA A 335 -4.44 0.49 -0.87
C ALA A 335 -5.57 0.82 -1.85
#